data_AF-X0T298-F1
#
_entry.id   AF-X0T298-F1
#
_cell.length_a   1.000
_cell.length_b   1.000
_cell.length_c   1.000
_cell.angle_alpha   90.00
_cell.angle_beta   90.00
_cell.angle_gamma   90.00
#
_symmetry.space_group_name_H-M   'P 1'
#
loop_
_entity.id
_entity.type
_entity.pdbx_description
1 polymer ?
#
loop_
_entity_poly.entity_id
_entity_poly.type
_entity_poly.pdbx_seq_one_letter_code
_entity_poly.pdbx_strand_id
1 'polypeptide(L)' 'MIRKVFEVDPLICPQCGGEMKVISFIEDHKVIDKIIAHLKLIFMAGRPPPSQVVQQELMMAAEERGEYL' A
#
# COMPACT_ATOMS: atom_id res chain seq x y z
N MET A 1 -4.88 -8.19 -6.38
CA MET A 1 -4.72 -6.79 -6.84
C MET A 1 -3.80 -6.07 -5.86
N ILE A 2 -2.57 -5.76 -6.24
CA ILE A 2 -1.57 -5.13 -5.36
C ILE A 2 -1.79 -3.61 -5.36
N ARG A 3 -2.01 -3.02 -4.18
CA ARG A 3 -2.15 -1.57 -4.00
C ARG A 3 -0.76 -0.93 -4.03
N LYS A 4 -0.49 -0.06 -5.01
CA LYS A 4 0.70 0.80 -5.00
C LYS A 4 0.42 2.03 -4.14
N VAL A 5 0.95 2.04 -2.92
CA VAL A 5 1.14 3.27 -2.16
C VAL A 5 2.60 3.28 -1.73
N PHE A 6 3.39 4.10 -2.41
CA PHE A 6 4.77 4.39 -2.04
C PHE A 6 4.87 5.91 -1.94
N GLU A 7 4.67 6.47 -0.75
CA GLU A 7 4.98 7.88 -0.45
C GLU A 7 6.51 8.12 -0.43
N VAL A 8 7.30 7.03 -0.45
CA VAL A 8 8.77 7.00 -0.40
C VAL A 8 9.33 6.06 -1.46
N ASP A 9 10.51 6.37 -2.01
CA ASP A 9 11.19 5.51 -2.99
C ASP A 9 11.66 4.20 -2.33
N PRO A 10 11.13 3.02 -2.72
CA PRO A 10 11.52 1.74 -2.15
C PRO A 10 12.95 1.32 -2.53
N LEU A 11 13.59 1.99 -3.49
CA LEU A 11 14.96 1.75 -3.90
C LEU A 11 15.98 2.63 -3.16
N ILE A 12 15.56 3.41 -2.16
CA ILE A 12 16.50 4.12 -1.27
C ILE A 12 16.60 3.34 0.04
N CYS A 13 17.83 3.01 0.44
CA CYS A 13 18.06 2.38 1.74
C CYS A 13 17.65 3.33 2.88
N PRO A 14 16.70 2.94 3.76
CA PRO A 14 16.24 3.82 4.84
C PRO A 14 17.30 4.07 5.92
N GLN A 15 18.38 3.30 5.95
CA GLN A 15 19.43 3.40 6.95
C GLN A 15 20.61 4.28 6.52
N CYS A 16 20.95 4.30 5.23
CA CYS A 16 22.12 5.02 4.72
C CYS A 16 21.86 5.92 3.51
N GLY A 17 20.66 5.88 2.91
CA GLY A 17 20.30 6.69 1.75
C GLY A 17 20.89 6.23 0.41
N GLY A 18 21.62 5.11 0.38
CA GLY A 18 22.17 4.56 -0.86
C GLY A 18 21.09 3.98 -1.79
N GLU A 19 21.36 4.02 -3.09
CA GLU A 19 20.50 3.41 -4.11
C GLU A 19 20.60 1.88 -4.10
N MET A 20 19.43 1.24 -4.11
CA MET A 20 19.25 -0.20 -4.19
C MET A 20 18.79 -0.59 -5.59
N LYS A 21 19.03 -1.85 -5.98
CA LYS A 21 18.64 -2.37 -7.31
C LYS A 21 17.91 -3.68 -7.16
N VAL A 22 16.89 -3.87 -8.01
CA VAL A 22 16.20 -5.16 -8.13
C VAL A 22 17.10 -6.13 -8.87
N ILE A 23 17.43 -7.27 -8.25
CA ILE A 23 18.33 -8.27 -8.82
C ILE A 23 17.59 -9.49 -9.40
N SER A 24 16.39 -9.79 -8.90
CA SER A 24 15.57 -10.93 -9.35
C SER A 24 14.13 -10.80 -8.86
N PHE A 25 13.23 -11.56 -9.48
CA PHE A 25 11.86 -11.76 -9.04
C PHE A 25 11.66 -13.22 -8.63
N ILE A 26 10.86 -13.43 -7.57
CA ILE A 26 10.48 -14.76 -7.10
C ILE A 26 8.98 -14.92 -7.39
N GLU A 27 8.63 -15.88 -8.23
CA GLU A 27 7.24 -16.11 -8.66
C GLU A 27 6.57 -17.31 -7.97
N ASP A 28 7.35 -18.24 -7.40
CA ASP A 28 6.80 -19.41 -6.70
C ASP A 28 6.19 -19.02 -5.35
N HIS A 29 4.86 -19.12 -5.27
CA HIS A 29 4.08 -18.86 -4.07
C HIS A 29 4.55 -19.64 -2.84
N LYS A 30 4.97 -20.91 -2.98
CA LYS A 30 5.44 -21.70 -1.84
C LYS A 30 6.75 -21.16 -1.26
N VAL A 31 7.60 -20.60 -2.12
CA VAL A 31 8.86 -19.96 -1.70
C VAL A 31 8.55 -18.63 -1.03
N ILE A 32 7.65 -17.84 -1.61
CA ILE A 32 7.18 -16.57 -1.05
C ILE A 32 6.63 -16.78 0.37
N ASP A 33 5.74 -17.75 0.57
CA ASP A 33 5.13 -18.03 1.87
C ASP A 33 6.18 -18.42 2.92
N LYS A 34 7.16 -19.25 2.54
CA LYS A 34 8.28 -19.63 3.42
C LYS A 34 9.11 -18.42 3.84
N ILE A 35 9.40 -17.50 2.91
CA ILE A 35 10.17 -16.28 3.20
C ILE A 35 9.38 -15.38 4.16
N ILE A 36 8.10 -15.12 3.88
CA ILE A 36 7.25 -14.29 4.73
C ILE A 36 7.16 -14.85 6.15
N ALA A 37 6.96 -16.18 6.28
CA ALA A 37 6.91 -16.85 7.57
C ALA A 37 8.24 -16.76 8.33
N HIS A 38 9.37 -16.95 7.64
CA HIS A 38 10.70 -16.86 8.23
C HIS A 38 11.00 -15.45 8.76
N LEU A 39 10.64 -14.43 7.97
CA LEU A 39 10.85 -13.02 8.32
C LEU A 39 9.81 -12.48 9.31
N LYS A 40 8.78 -13.27 9.65
CA LYS A 40 7.65 -12.87 10.50
C LYS A 40 7.00 -11.55 10.04
N LEU A 41 6.93 -11.35 8.73
CA LEU A 41 6.30 -10.17 8.14
C LEU A 41 4.77 -10.31 8.25
N ILE A 42 4.19 -9.88 9.36
CA ILE A 42 2.74 -9.73 9.49
C ILE A 42 2.37 -8.45 8.75
N PHE A 43 1.77 -8.59 7.57
CA PHE A 43 1.45 -7.46 6.70
C PHE A 43 0.29 -6.63 7.30
N MET A 44 0.58 -5.77 8.28
CA MET A 44 -0.36 -4.80 8.84
C MET A 44 -0.31 -3.49 8.03
N ALA A 45 -0.61 -3.56 6.73
CA ALA A 45 -0.87 -2.36 5.96
C ALA A 45 -2.25 -1.81 6.37
N GLY A 46 -2.27 -0.90 7.35
CA GLY A 46 -3.44 -0.10 7.65
C GLY A 46 -3.93 0.59 6.37
N ARG A 47 -5.25 0.57 6.14
CA ARG A 47 -5.83 1.21 4.95
C ARG A 47 -5.34 2.66 4.90
N PRO A 48 -4.67 3.11 3.82
CA PRO A 48 -4.32 4.51 3.71
C PRO A 48 -5.61 5.34 3.77
N PRO A 49 -5.59 6.53 4.39
CA PRO A 49 -6.76 7.40 4.39
C PRO A 49 -7.18 7.63 2.93
N PRO A 50 -8.50 7.67 2.64
CA PRO A 50 -8.98 7.94 1.30
C PRO A 50 -8.41 9.29 0.81
N SER A 51 -8.09 9.39 -0.48
CA SER A 51 -7.60 10.66 -1.04
C SER A 51 -8.63 11.76 -0.81
N GLN A 52 -8.17 13.01 -0.64
CA GLN A 52 -9.04 14.16 -0.38
C GLN A 52 -10.13 14.31 -1.45
N VAL A 53 -9.83 13.98 -2.71
CA VAL A 53 -10.80 13.98 -3.81
C VAL A 53 -11.92 12.97 -3.56
N VAL A 54 -11.57 11.73 -3.18
CA VAL A 54 -12.55 10.69 -2.85
C VAL A 54 -13.33 11.05 -1.59
N GLN A 55 -12.71 11.72 -0.61
CA GLN A 55 -13.41 12.22 0.58
C GLN A 55 -14.44 13.30 0.22
N GLN A 56 -14.09 14.20 -0.69
CA GLN A 56 -14.95 15.29 -1.13
C GLN A 56 -16.13 14.77 -1.97
N GLU A 57 -15.90 13.81 -2.86
CA GLU A 57 -16.97 13.12 -3.59
C GLU A 57 -17.91 12.34 -2.66
N LEU A 58 -17.37 11.67 -1.63
CA LEU A 58 -18.19 11.00 -0.62
C LEU A 58 -19.04 11.98 0.19
N MET A 59 -18.48 13.16 0.48
CA MET A 59 -19.15 14.24 1.21
C MET A 59 -20.30 14.81 0.37
N MET A 60 -20.05 15.14 -0.90
CA MET A 60 -21.10 15.58 -1.84
C MET A 60 -22.20 14.54 -2.00
N ALA A 61 -21.85 13.25 -2.12
CA ALA A 61 -22.83 12.17 -2.25
C ALA A 61 -23.63 11.91 -0.95
N ALA A 62 -23.08 12.24 0.22
CA ALA A 62 -23.76 12.16 1.50
C ALA A 62 -24.71 13.34 1.72
N GLU A 63 -24.31 14.53 1.29
CA GLU A 63 -25.14 15.76 1.30
C GLU A 63 -26.33 15.60 0.36
N GLU A 64 -26.11 15.12 -0.87
CA GLU A 64 -27.17 14.86 -1.84
C GLU A 64 -28.20 13.85 -1.30
N ARG A 65 -27.76 12.78 -0.61
CA ARG A 65 -28.68 11.83 0.05
C ARG A 65 -29.49 12.43 1.19
N GLY A 66 -29.00 13.49 1.83
CA GLY A 66 -29.71 14.22 2.88
C GLY A 66 -30.76 15.19 2.34
N GLU A 67 -30.61 15.67 1.10
CA GLU A 67 -31.55 16.59 0.46
C GLU A 67 -32.79 15.90 -0.14
N TYR A 68 -32.75 14.59 -0.34
CA TYR A 68 -33.88 13.78 -0.83
C TYR A 68 -34.66 13.03 0.28
N LEU A 69 -34.45 13.38 1.56
CA LEU A 69 -35.21 12.90 2.74
C LEU A 69 -35.92 14.07 3.43
#